data_AF-A0A2K9MJY8-F1
#
_entry.id   AF-A0A2K9MJY8-F1
#
_cell.length_a   1.000
_cell.length_b   1.000
_cell.length_c   1.000
_cell.angle_alpha   90.00
_cell.angle_beta   90.00
_cell.angle_gamma   90.00
#
_symmetry.space_group_name_H-M   'P 1'
#
loop_
_entity.id
_entity.type
_entity.pdbx_description
1 polymer ?
#
loop_
_entity_poly.entity_id
_entity_poly.type
_entity_poly.pdbx_seq_one_letter_code
_entity_poly.pdbx_strand_id
1 'polypeptide(L)'
;MQVGVTEVLPLAKTPITCAFSQMLAALTTHLVAERSFGTRDLSAAERALWLQEAALVRSQLLDLLIEIQETAQASPLDRPLVRMAGVVEWLVRSDEPDEFIRRFSALPGYAPFLSIPGADMASAAITALMRRAERGLEMLADLPRYRGAPACAQRHLAGSGPVQAADQVLAPLQAA
;
A
#
# COMPACT_ATOMS: atom_id res chain seq x y z
N MET A 1 3.97 -38.68 2.19
CA MET A 1 4.20 -37.28 2.60
C MET A 1 5.02 -36.63 1.50
N GLN A 2 4.36 -35.92 0.58
CA GLN A 2 5.04 -35.19 -0.51
C GLN A 2 5.46 -33.83 0.02
N VAL A 3 6.77 -33.58 0.00
CA VAL A 3 7.35 -32.25 0.24
C VAL A 3 6.96 -31.40 -0.96
N GLY A 4 6.08 -30.43 -0.74
CA GLY A 4 5.69 -29.46 -1.76
C GLY A 4 6.93 -28.68 -2.19
N VAL A 5 7.43 -29.01 -3.38
CA VAL A 5 8.38 -28.16 -4.09
C VAL A 5 7.63 -26.86 -4.33
N THR A 6 8.03 -25.80 -3.62
CA THR A 6 7.65 -24.44 -3.96
C THR A 6 8.26 -24.20 -5.35
N GLU A 7 7.52 -24.49 -6.41
CA GLU A 7 7.85 -24.02 -7.75
C GLU A 7 7.87 -22.51 -7.66
N VAL A 8 9.08 -21.97 -7.51
CA VAL A 8 9.33 -20.55 -7.69
C VAL A 8 9.13 -20.35 -9.18
N LEU A 9 7.92 -19.95 -9.56
CA LEU A 9 7.57 -19.61 -10.95
C LEU A 9 8.69 -18.72 -11.50
N PRO A 10 9.26 -19.05 -12.67
CA PRO A 10 10.31 -18.24 -13.26
C PRO A 10 9.70 -16.90 -13.69
N LEU A 11 9.71 -15.95 -12.77
CA LEU A 11 9.35 -14.56 -13.01
C LEU A 11 10.47 -13.97 -13.88
N ALA A 12 10.11 -13.38 -15.02
CA ALA A 12 11.04 -12.51 -15.73
C ALA A 12 11.42 -11.38 -14.77
N LYS A 13 12.65 -11.38 -14.26
CA LYS A 13 13.14 -10.40 -13.30
C LYS A 13 13.31 -9.05 -14.02
N THR A 14 12.24 -8.27 -14.07
CA THR A 14 12.30 -6.85 -14.44
C THR A 14 12.63 -6.02 -13.19
N PRO A 15 13.23 -4.82 -13.34
CA PRO A 15 13.42 -3.90 -12.23
C PRO A 15 12.12 -3.66 -11.44
N ILE A 16 10.98 -3.53 -12.13
CA ILE A 16 9.66 -3.33 -11.52
C ILE A 16 9.24 -4.54 -10.70
N THR A 17 9.41 -5.78 -11.18
CA THR A 17 9.08 -6.97 -10.37
C THR A 17 9.92 -7.09 -9.09
N CYS A 18 11.19 -6.67 -9.15
CA CYS A 18 12.06 -6.61 -7.98
C CYS A 18 11.61 -5.54 -6.99
N ALA A 19 11.38 -4.30 -7.45
CA ALA A 19 10.89 -3.20 -6.62
C ALA A 19 9.51 -3.50 -6.03
N PHE A 20 8.60 -4.10 -6.79
CA PHE A 20 7.28 -4.52 -6.31
C PHE A 20 7.37 -5.58 -5.21
N SER A 21 8.31 -6.52 -5.32
CA SER A 21 8.55 -7.51 -4.26
C SER A 21 9.07 -6.87 -2.97
N GLN A 22 9.92 -5.84 -3.09
CA GLN A 22 10.39 -5.05 -1.94
C GLN A 22 9.26 -4.23 -1.33
N MET A 23 8.41 -3.61 -2.16
CA MET A 23 7.22 -2.90 -1.71
C MET A 23 6.27 -3.82 -0.92
N LEU A 24 6.06 -5.07 -1.35
CA LEU A 24 5.25 -6.04 -0.59
C LEU A 24 5.84 -6.37 0.79
N ALA A 25 7.18 -6.40 0.90
CA ALA A 25 7.85 -6.56 2.18
C ALA A 25 7.66 -5.30 3.06
N ALA A 26 7.85 -4.10 2.51
CA ALA A 26 7.63 -2.84 3.20
C ALA A 26 6.16 -2.66 3.65
N LEU A 27 5.20 -3.07 2.83
CA LEU A 27 3.78 -3.09 3.18
C LEU A 27 3.52 -4.02 4.37
N THR A 28 4.17 -5.19 4.41
CA THR A 28 4.07 -6.10 5.55
C THR A 28 4.64 -5.46 6.83
N THR A 29 5.81 -4.81 6.73
CA THR A 29 6.41 -4.07 7.85
C THR A 29 5.49 -2.95 8.35
N HIS A 30 4.87 -2.20 7.43
CA HIS A 30 3.90 -1.15 7.75
C HIS A 30 2.69 -1.71 8.50
N LEU A 31 2.11 -2.81 8.02
CA LEU A 31 1.00 -3.50 8.69
C LEU A 31 1.35 -3.93 10.12
N VAL A 32 2.57 -4.44 10.34
CA VAL A 32 3.04 -4.85 11.67
C VAL A 32 3.26 -3.66 12.59
N ALA A 33 3.88 -2.59 12.07
CA ALA A 33 4.11 -1.35 12.82
C ALA A 33 2.78 -0.77 13.29
N GLU A 34 1.81 -0.60 12.40
CA GLU A 34 0.49 -0.01 12.70
C GLU A 34 -0.37 -0.87 13.63
N ARG A 35 -0.34 -2.21 13.50
CA ARG A 35 -1.17 -3.12 14.33
C ARG A 35 -0.75 -3.14 15.80
N SER A 36 0.54 -2.95 16.07
CA SER A 36 1.11 -3.12 17.42
C SER A 36 0.61 -2.09 18.44
N PHE A 37 0.10 -0.95 17.99
CA PHE A 37 -0.42 0.13 18.85
C PHE A 37 -1.75 -0.19 19.52
N GLY A 38 -2.63 -0.97 18.87
CA GLY A 38 -3.96 -1.27 19.41
C GLY A 38 -3.98 -2.22 20.61
N THR A 39 -2.83 -2.81 20.96
CA THR A 39 -2.75 -3.95 21.90
C THR A 39 -1.91 -3.70 23.16
N ARG A 40 -1.23 -2.57 23.28
CA ARG A 40 -0.26 -2.32 24.36
C ARG A 40 -0.59 -1.05 25.14
N ASP A 41 -0.59 -1.16 26.47
CA ASP A 41 -0.55 0.01 27.35
C ASP A 41 0.88 0.57 27.38
N LEU A 42 1.17 1.48 26.44
CA LEU A 42 2.45 2.15 26.31
C LEU A 42 2.50 3.43 27.14
N SER A 43 3.66 3.69 27.77
CA SER A 43 3.99 5.00 28.33
C SER A 43 4.03 6.08 27.24
N ALA A 44 4.03 7.37 27.64
CA ALA A 44 4.12 8.48 26.70
C ALA A 44 5.40 8.45 25.84
N ALA A 45 6.53 8.03 26.41
CA ALA A 45 7.80 7.94 25.70
C ALA A 45 7.81 6.78 24.68
N GLU A 46 7.33 5.60 25.07
CA GLU A 46 7.21 4.44 24.17
C GLU A 46 6.22 4.73 23.03
N ARG A 47 5.14 5.45 23.33
CA ARG A 47 4.18 5.93 22.34
C ARG A 47 4.82 6.85 21.31
N ALA A 48 5.64 7.80 21.75
CA ALA A 48 6.34 8.72 20.85
C ALA A 48 7.33 7.99 19.94
N LEU A 49 8.12 7.06 20.49
CA LEU A 49 9.05 6.25 19.71
C LEU A 49 8.32 5.40 18.67
N TRP A 50 7.22 4.77 19.06
CA TRP A 50 6.40 3.99 18.14
C TRP A 50 5.80 4.83 17.00
N LEU A 51 5.28 6.03 17.30
CA LEU A 51 4.78 6.93 16.26
C LEU A 51 5.86 7.31 15.25
N GLN A 52 7.09 7.52 15.73
CA GLN A 52 8.24 7.80 14.87
C GLN A 52 8.60 6.60 13.97
N GLU A 53 8.60 5.39 14.53
CA GLU A 53 8.86 4.16 13.78
C GLU A 53 7.78 3.90 12.72
N ALA A 54 6.50 4.03 13.07
CA ALA A 54 5.39 3.89 12.14
C ALA A 54 5.47 4.93 11.01
N ALA A 55 5.81 6.18 11.32
CA ALA A 55 6.01 7.23 10.32
C ALA A 55 7.18 6.92 9.38
N LEU A 56 8.30 6.41 9.92
CA LEU A 56 9.48 6.02 9.13
C LEU A 56 9.15 4.86 8.17
N VAL A 57 8.48 3.82 8.67
CA VAL A 57 8.10 2.66 7.85
C VAL A 57 7.09 3.07 6.78
N ARG A 58 6.12 3.94 7.09
CA ARG A 58 5.21 4.50 6.09
C ARG A 58 5.97 5.28 5.02
N SER A 59 6.96 6.10 5.39
CA SER A 59 7.79 6.85 4.43
C SER A 59 8.52 5.90 3.49
N GLN A 60 9.16 4.85 4.01
CA GLN A 60 9.88 3.86 3.20
C GLN A 60 8.95 3.14 2.22
N LEU A 61 7.73 2.82 2.65
CA LEU A 61 6.71 2.25 1.76
C LEU A 61 6.35 3.23 0.64
N LEU A 62 6.13 4.51 0.95
CA LEU A 62 5.84 5.53 -0.04
C LEU A 62 6.99 5.74 -1.03
N ASP A 63 8.24 5.75 -0.56
CA ASP A 63 9.43 5.89 -1.41
C ASP A 63 9.51 4.75 -2.44
N LEU A 64 9.27 3.50 -2.00
CA LEU A 64 9.24 2.34 -2.91
C LEU A 64 8.08 2.41 -3.92
N LEU A 65 6.93 2.96 -3.53
CA LEU A 65 5.79 3.12 -4.44
C LEU A 65 6.07 4.19 -5.51
N ILE A 66 6.77 5.26 -5.14
CA ILE A 66 7.25 6.28 -6.09
C ILE A 66 8.30 5.67 -7.02
N GLU A 67 9.27 4.93 -6.48
CA GLU A 67 10.31 4.24 -7.28
C GLU A 67 9.69 3.34 -8.36
N ILE A 68 8.69 2.53 -8.01
CA ILE A 68 7.99 1.67 -8.97
C ILE A 68 7.34 2.47 -10.10
N GLN A 69 6.74 3.62 -9.78
CA GLN A 69 6.05 4.47 -10.76
C GLN A 69 7.01 5.22 -11.67
N GLU A 70 8.20 5.56 -11.20
CA GLU A 70 9.24 6.24 -11.96
C GLU A 70 10.14 5.27 -12.75
N THR A 71 10.14 3.98 -12.40
CA THR A 71 10.94 2.97 -13.07
C THR A 71 10.46 2.71 -14.50
N ALA A 72 11.38 2.70 -15.46
CA ALA A 72 11.08 2.38 -16.85
C ALA A 72 10.55 0.94 -17.02
N GLN A 73 9.42 0.79 -17.72
CA GLN A 73 8.80 -0.50 -17.98
C GLN A 73 9.60 -1.28 -19.03
N ALA A 74 10.07 -2.48 -18.66
CA ALA A 74 10.82 -3.37 -19.54
C ALA A 74 9.90 -4.39 -20.24
N SER A 75 8.69 -4.60 -19.71
CA SER A 75 7.71 -5.57 -20.19
C SER A 75 6.29 -5.01 -20.14
N PRO A 76 5.39 -5.40 -21.07
CA PRO A 76 3.96 -5.10 -20.95
C PRO A 76 3.33 -5.62 -19.64
N LEU A 77 3.91 -6.68 -19.05
CA LEU A 77 3.47 -7.25 -17.78
C LEU A 77 3.82 -6.37 -16.57
N ASP A 78 4.65 -5.34 -16.73
CA ASP A 78 4.97 -4.40 -15.66
C ASP A 78 3.82 -3.39 -15.40
N ARG A 79 3.00 -3.11 -16.42
CA ARG A 79 1.87 -2.15 -16.34
C ARG A 79 0.91 -2.40 -15.18
N PRO A 80 0.37 -3.63 -14.96
CA PRO A 80 -0.52 -3.89 -13.83
C PRO A 80 0.18 -3.66 -12.48
N LEU A 81 1.49 -3.94 -12.37
CA LEU A 81 2.25 -3.70 -11.14
C LEU A 81 2.38 -2.20 -10.84
N VAL A 82 2.70 -1.39 -11.86
CA VAL A 82 2.77 0.07 -11.73
C VAL A 82 1.41 0.65 -11.31
N ARG A 83 0.32 0.18 -11.92
CA ARG A 83 -1.05 0.61 -11.55
C ARG A 83 -1.40 0.24 -10.11
N MET A 84 -1.08 -0.99 -9.70
CA MET A 84 -1.30 -1.42 -8.32
C MET A 84 -0.47 -0.59 -7.33
N ALA A 85 0.79 -0.26 -7.66
CA ALA A 85 1.59 0.64 -6.84
C ALA A 85 0.92 2.02 -6.68
N GLY A 86 0.42 2.61 -7.77
CA GLY A 86 -0.34 3.87 -7.69
C GLY A 86 -1.60 3.76 -6.82
N VAL A 87 -2.31 2.64 -6.87
CA VAL A 87 -3.47 2.38 -6.00
C VAL A 87 -3.06 2.29 -4.52
N VAL A 88 -2.00 1.53 -4.21
CA VAL A 88 -1.49 1.39 -2.84
C VAL A 88 -1.03 2.76 -2.31
N GLU A 89 -0.31 3.53 -3.13
CA GLU A 89 0.11 4.88 -2.77
C GLU A 89 -1.07 5.79 -2.48
N TRP A 90 -2.06 5.81 -3.37
CA TRP A 90 -3.26 6.60 -3.21
C TRP A 90 -4.01 6.25 -1.92
N LEU A 91 -4.01 4.99 -1.48
CA LEU A 91 -4.59 4.61 -0.19
C LEU A 91 -3.71 5.03 0.99
N VAL A 92 -2.42 4.71 0.96
CA VAL A 92 -1.49 4.93 2.08
C VAL A 92 -1.24 6.41 2.35
N ARG A 93 -1.27 7.26 1.30
CA ARG A 93 -1.16 8.73 1.42
C ARG A 93 -2.34 9.38 2.12
N SER A 94 -3.49 8.72 2.22
CA SER A 94 -4.63 9.30 2.94
C SER A 94 -4.33 9.38 4.43
N ASP A 95 -4.41 10.59 4.98
CA ASP A 95 -4.25 10.85 6.41
C ASP A 95 -5.59 10.85 7.16
N GLU A 96 -6.71 10.91 6.44
CA GLU A 96 -8.05 10.86 6.99
C GLU A 96 -8.69 9.48 6.80
N PRO A 97 -9.18 8.84 7.86
CA PRO A 97 -9.80 7.51 7.75
C PRO A 97 -11.02 7.48 6.82
N ASP A 98 -11.84 8.53 6.83
CA ASP A 98 -13.03 8.63 5.97
C ASP A 98 -12.64 8.71 4.49
N GLU A 99 -11.54 9.40 4.20
CA GLU A 99 -10.98 9.43 2.86
C GLU A 99 -10.44 8.05 2.48
N PHE A 100 -9.69 7.38 3.35
CA PHE A 100 -9.23 6.01 3.10
C PHE A 100 -10.41 5.08 2.77
N ILE A 101 -11.47 5.07 3.59
CA ILE A 101 -12.64 4.20 3.39
C ILE A 101 -13.31 4.51 2.05
N ARG A 102 -13.50 5.80 1.72
CA ARG A 102 -14.07 6.21 0.44
C ARG A 102 -13.21 5.72 -0.73
N ARG A 103 -11.89 5.89 -0.66
CA ARG A 103 -10.93 5.44 -1.66
C ARG A 103 -10.92 3.91 -1.80
N PHE A 104 -10.89 3.19 -0.68
CA PHE A 104 -10.91 1.73 -0.62
C PHE A 104 -12.22 1.15 -1.20
N SER A 105 -13.37 1.76 -0.90
CA SER A 105 -14.67 1.34 -1.44
C SER A 105 -14.79 1.50 -2.96
N ALA A 106 -13.96 2.35 -3.57
CA ALA A 106 -13.91 2.53 -5.01
C ALA A 106 -13.04 1.48 -5.73
N LEU A 107 -12.24 0.69 -5.01
CA LEU A 107 -11.32 -0.33 -5.57
C LEU A 107 -11.97 -1.29 -6.57
N PRO A 108 -13.19 -1.82 -6.34
CA PRO A 108 -13.82 -2.73 -7.30
C PRO A 108 -13.99 -2.10 -8.70
N GLY A 109 -14.13 -0.77 -8.79
CA GLY A 109 -14.18 -0.05 -10.07
C GLY A 109 -12.86 -0.07 -10.85
N TYR A 110 -11.73 -0.33 -10.19
CA TYR A 110 -10.40 -0.38 -10.81
C TYR A 110 -9.99 -1.78 -11.27
N ALA A 111 -10.73 -2.83 -10.90
CA ALA A 111 -10.42 -4.23 -11.22
C ALA A 111 -10.13 -4.49 -12.72
N PRO A 112 -10.84 -3.86 -13.70
CA PRO A 112 -10.51 -4.04 -15.11
C PRO A 112 -9.09 -3.57 -15.49
N PHE A 113 -8.56 -2.56 -14.80
CA PHE A 113 -7.23 -2.00 -15.08
C PHE A 113 -6.09 -2.78 -14.41
N LEU A 114 -6.42 -3.64 -13.45
CA LEU A 114 -5.49 -4.49 -12.71
C LEU A 114 -5.44 -5.93 -13.28
N SER A 115 -6.27 -6.20 -14.29
CA SER A 115 -6.33 -7.50 -14.95
C SER A 115 -5.04 -7.78 -15.73
N ILE A 116 -4.52 -9.00 -15.60
CA ILE A 116 -3.34 -9.48 -16.33
C ILE A 116 -3.83 -10.39 -17.46
N PRO A 117 -3.63 -10.02 -18.73
CA PRO A 117 -3.99 -10.88 -19.85
C PRO A 117 -2.98 -12.03 -20.00
N GLY A 118 -3.47 -13.23 -20.30
CA GLY A 118 -2.63 -14.40 -20.59
C GLY A 118 -2.75 -15.53 -19.57
N ALA A 119 -2.35 -16.72 -19.98
CA ALA A 119 -2.36 -17.94 -19.17
C ALA A 119 -0.96 -18.59 -19.04
N ASP A 120 0.08 -17.85 -19.44
CA ASP A 120 1.46 -18.32 -19.32
C ASP A 120 2.01 -18.19 -17.88
N MET A 121 3.16 -18.81 -17.63
CA MET A 121 3.79 -18.80 -16.31
C MET A 121 4.16 -17.39 -15.82
N ALA A 122 4.53 -16.48 -16.72
CA ALA A 122 4.88 -15.12 -16.35
C ALA A 122 3.64 -14.35 -15.86
N SER A 123 2.53 -14.47 -16.58
CA SER A 123 1.22 -13.91 -16.23
C SER A 123 0.73 -14.47 -14.89
N ALA A 124 0.90 -15.78 -14.66
CA ALA A 124 0.57 -16.42 -13.39
C ALA A 124 1.41 -15.87 -12.22
N ALA A 125 2.71 -15.64 -12.44
CA ALA A 125 3.60 -15.09 -11.41
C ALA A 125 3.25 -13.64 -11.05
N ILE A 126 2.95 -12.80 -12.04
CA ILE A 126 2.49 -11.42 -11.82
C ILE A 126 1.12 -11.43 -11.10
N THR A 127 0.24 -12.36 -11.45
CA THR A 127 -1.06 -12.54 -10.77
C THR A 127 -0.88 -12.87 -9.30
N ALA A 128 0.12 -13.70 -8.96
CA ALA A 128 0.42 -14.02 -7.57
C ALA A 128 0.90 -12.78 -6.77
N LEU A 129 1.71 -11.91 -7.39
CA LEU A 129 2.15 -10.64 -6.79
C LEU A 129 0.95 -9.70 -6.56
N MET A 130 0.08 -9.55 -7.56
CA MET A 130 -1.12 -8.71 -7.46
C MET A 130 -2.06 -9.18 -6.35
N ARG A 131 -2.35 -10.48 -6.27
CA ARG A 131 -3.16 -11.05 -5.17
C ARG A 131 -2.54 -10.86 -3.80
N ARG A 132 -1.21 -10.82 -3.71
CA ARG A 132 -0.52 -10.54 -2.45
C ARG A 132 -0.67 -9.07 -2.05
N ALA A 133 -0.62 -8.15 -3.01
CA ALA A 133 -0.92 -6.73 -2.77
C ALA A 133 -2.38 -6.54 -2.33
N GLU A 134 -3.34 -7.16 -3.03
CA GLU A 134 -4.78 -7.11 -2.69
C GLU A 134 -5.06 -7.53 -1.25
N ARG A 135 -4.52 -8.68 -0.82
CA ARG A 135 -4.62 -9.12 0.58
C ARG A 135 -4.00 -8.12 1.56
N GLY A 136 -2.89 -7.48 1.17
CA GLY A 136 -2.28 -6.42 1.96
C GLY A 136 -3.19 -5.19 2.10
N LEU A 137 -3.89 -4.81 1.03
CA LEU A 137 -4.88 -3.72 1.05
C LEU A 137 -6.08 -4.05 1.94
N GLU A 138 -6.59 -5.28 1.90
CA GLU A 138 -7.63 -5.75 2.82
C GLU A 138 -7.16 -5.64 4.27
N MET A 139 -5.93 -6.06 4.57
CA MET A 139 -5.35 -5.93 5.91
C MET A 139 -5.14 -4.47 6.33
N LEU A 140 -4.83 -3.55 5.40
CA LEU A 140 -4.75 -2.12 5.70
C LEU A 140 -6.11 -1.59 6.17
N ALA A 141 -7.20 -1.99 5.51
CA ALA A 141 -8.54 -1.53 5.86
C ALA A 141 -8.96 -1.92 7.29
N ASP A 142 -8.40 -2.99 7.84
CA ASP A 142 -8.65 -3.45 9.20
C ASP A 142 -7.87 -2.68 10.28
N LEU A 143 -6.86 -1.88 9.91
CA LEU A 143 -6.03 -1.19 10.89
C LEU A 143 -6.79 -0.02 11.56
N PRO A 144 -6.53 0.24 12.86
CA PRO A 144 -7.17 1.35 13.59
C PRO A 144 -7.01 2.72 12.91
N ARG A 145 -5.85 2.97 12.29
CA ARG A 145 -5.56 4.19 11.53
C ARG A 145 -6.55 4.42 10.39
N TYR A 146 -6.97 3.36 9.71
CA TYR A 146 -7.73 3.45 8.46
C TYR A 146 -9.22 3.14 8.64
N ARG A 147 -9.64 2.45 9.71
CA ARG A 147 -11.05 2.10 9.96
C ARG A 147 -11.92 3.25 10.50
N GLY A 148 -11.35 4.41 10.80
CA GLY A 148 -12.08 5.53 11.43
C GLY A 148 -12.46 5.27 12.88
N ALA A 149 -11.66 4.49 13.62
CA ALA A 149 -11.87 4.37 15.07
C ALA A 149 -11.82 5.77 15.72
N PRO A 150 -12.73 6.08 16.66
CA PRO A 150 -12.98 7.44 17.07
C PRO A 150 -11.71 8.10 17.60
N ALA A 151 -11.49 9.35 17.19
CA ALA A 151 -10.35 10.24 17.46
C ALA A 151 -10.02 10.49 18.96
N CYS A 152 -10.59 9.71 19.87
CA CYS A 152 -10.36 9.75 21.32
C CYS A 152 -8.88 9.54 21.70
N ALA A 153 -8.08 8.93 20.83
CA ALA A 153 -6.67 8.63 21.11
C ALA A 153 -5.65 9.61 20.49
N GLN A 154 -6.07 10.56 19.64
CA GLN A 154 -5.14 11.41 18.87
C GLN A 154 -5.35 12.92 19.09
N ARG A 155 -6.46 13.36 19.71
CA ARG A 155 -6.74 14.78 19.95
C ARG A 155 -5.98 15.44 21.12
N HIS A 156 -5.07 14.75 21.80
CA HIS A 156 -4.33 15.34 22.94
C HIS A 156 -3.02 16.05 22.57
N LEU A 157 -2.65 16.13 21.28
CA LEU A 157 -1.42 16.82 20.85
C LEU A 157 -1.61 17.94 19.82
N ALA A 158 -2.81 18.15 19.28
CA ALA A 158 -3.07 19.24 18.35
C ALA A 158 -3.63 20.45 19.09
N GLY A 159 -2.73 21.29 19.59
CA GLY A 159 -3.02 22.68 19.91
C GLY A 159 -3.55 23.42 18.67
N SER A 160 -4.55 24.26 18.91
CA SER A 160 -5.36 25.05 18.00
C SER A 160 -4.68 25.70 16.79
N GLY A 161 -5.38 25.64 15.64
CA GLY A 161 -5.31 26.62 14.55
C GLY A 161 -6.19 26.19 13.35
N PRO A 162 -7.20 26.96 12.91
CA PRO A 162 -8.02 26.62 11.75
C PRO A 162 -7.55 27.32 10.46
N VAL A 163 -8.13 26.87 9.32
CA VAL A 163 -8.27 27.48 7.98
C VAL A 163 -7.33 26.89 6.90
N GLN A 164 -7.83 25.98 6.04
CA GLN A 164 -8.40 26.19 4.67
C GLN A 164 -7.28 26.35 3.62
N ALA A 165 -7.21 25.64 2.49
CA ALA A 165 -8.26 25.25 1.55
C ALA A 165 -7.89 23.99 0.75
N ALA A 166 -8.91 23.26 0.33
CA ALA A 166 -8.89 22.30 -0.77
C ALA A 166 -8.88 23.06 -2.11
N ASP A 167 -8.05 22.62 -3.06
CA ASP A 167 -8.38 22.44 -4.49
C ASP A 167 -7.14 21.92 -5.25
N GLN A 168 -7.34 20.99 -6.21
CA GLN A 168 -6.35 20.43 -7.16
C GLN A 168 -5.30 19.50 -6.55
N VAL A 169 -5.20 18.21 -6.89
CA VAL A 169 -4.69 17.71 -8.18
C VAL A 169 -5.30 16.35 -8.48
N LEU A 170 -6.18 16.28 -9.50
CA LEU A 170 -6.55 15.03 -10.17
C LEU A 170 -6.70 15.27 -11.67
N ALA A 171 -5.58 15.32 -12.39
CA ALA A 171 -5.43 15.11 -13.83
C ALA A 171 -3.92 15.22 -14.17
N PRO A 172 -3.29 14.36 -14.99
CA PRO A 172 -3.89 13.42 -15.95
C PRO A 172 -3.26 12.00 -15.93
N LEU A 173 -4.09 10.96 -15.77
CA LEU A 173 -3.72 9.56 -16.06
C LEU A 173 -4.41 9.03 -17.34
N GLN A 174 -4.77 9.93 -18.27
CA GLN A 174 -5.48 9.59 -19.52
C GLN A 174 -4.76 10.00 -20.81
N ALA A 175 -3.47 10.33 -20.79
CA ALA A 175 -2.74 10.65 -22.01
C ALA A 175 -1.29 10.13 -21.98
N ALA A 176 -1.08 8.94 -22.54
CA ALA A 176 0.07 8.48 -23.35
C ALA A 176 0.20 6.95 -23.31
#